data_AF-A0A0Q6EL33-F1
#
_entry.id   AF-A0A0Q6EL33-F1
#
_cell.length_a   1.000
_cell.length_b   1.000
_cell.length_c   1.000
_cell.angle_alpha   90.00
_cell.angle_beta   90.00
_cell.angle_gamma   90.00
#
_symmetry.space_group_name_H-M   'P 1'
#
loop_
_entity.id
_entity.type
_entity.pdbx_description
1 polymer ?
#
loop_
_entity_poly.entity_id
_entity_poly.type
_entity_poly.pdbx_seq_one_letter_code
_entity_poly.pdbx_strand_id
1 'polypeptide(L)'
;MRLRLLSAFLVLAMLAGCRAPVVEGTGRLAIRSVAVVTDPSVTRRDFAPKLQAAVSEGLMGGDTAGRPARMTILIDDLTYKNPALTLVLASANSLTTTVTIADEGGATIRSFHLGVVQDALARGVTGAAGALVQDRDAVDRAMIAAYARQIRDRIYGPEGPALGGPPVLGPPAPPPLPQMPASARGREAGPAAP
;
A
#
# COMPACT_ATOMS: atom_id res chain seq x y z
N MET A 1 -47.72 0.98 20.36
CA MET A 1 -47.20 1.02 18.97
C MET A 1 -46.05 2.01 18.94
N ARG A 2 -44.77 1.56 18.89
CA ARG A 2 -43.53 2.35 18.60
C ARG A 2 -42.30 1.71 19.28
N LEU A 3 -41.99 0.45 18.99
CA LEU A 3 -40.71 -0.15 19.38
C LEU A 3 -40.38 -1.42 18.57
N ARG A 4 -40.58 -1.38 17.25
CA ARG A 4 -40.26 -2.53 16.37
C ARG A 4 -39.53 -2.17 15.07
N LEU A 5 -39.21 -0.89 14.86
CA LEU A 5 -38.62 -0.41 13.59
C LEU A 5 -37.10 -0.19 13.62
N LEU A 6 -36.43 -0.29 14.78
CA LEU A 6 -34.98 -0.05 14.88
C LEU A 6 -34.13 -1.29 14.55
N SER A 7 -34.69 -2.50 14.58
CA SER A 7 -33.92 -3.73 14.35
C SER A 7 -33.68 -4.07 12.87
N ALA A 8 -34.41 -3.44 11.94
CA ALA A 8 -34.29 -3.73 10.51
C ALA A 8 -33.10 -3.03 9.83
N PHE A 9 -32.59 -1.92 10.38
CA PHE A 9 -31.47 -1.18 9.79
C PHE A 9 -30.09 -1.78 10.13
N LEU A 10 -29.98 -2.59 11.18
CA LEU A 10 -28.70 -3.16 11.61
C LEU A 10 -28.26 -4.37 10.75
N VAL A 11 -29.20 -5.06 10.09
CA VAL A 11 -28.91 -6.25 9.29
C VAL A 11 -28.41 -5.89 7.89
N LEU A 12 -28.85 -4.75 7.32
CA LEU A 12 -28.44 -4.34 5.98
C LEU A 12 -26.97 -3.86 5.90
N ALA A 13 -26.38 -3.44 7.02
CA ALA A 13 -24.98 -3.01 7.09
C ALA A 13 -23.97 -4.18 7.11
N MET A 14 -24.41 -5.41 7.39
CA MET A 14 -23.53 -6.59 7.46
C MET A 14 -23.34 -7.31 6.11
N LEU A 15 -24.09 -6.96 5.05
CA LEU A 15 -23.89 -7.54 3.72
C LEU A 15 -22.77 -6.86 2.89
N ALA A 16 -22.17 -5.78 3.39
CA ALA A 16 -21.11 -5.06 2.68
C ALA A 16 -19.71 -5.73 2.78
N GLY A 17 -19.56 -6.77 3.61
CA GLY A 17 -18.24 -7.30 4.00
C GLY A 17 -17.64 -8.40 3.12
N CYS A 18 -18.44 -9.16 2.37
CA CYS A 18 -17.95 -10.34 1.65
C CYS A 18 -17.82 -10.05 0.16
N ARG A 19 -16.80 -9.27 -0.22
CA ARG A 19 -16.50 -9.08 -1.64
C ARG A 19 -15.77 -10.34 -2.15
N ALA A 20 -16.52 -11.21 -2.82
CA ALA A 20 -16.02 -12.47 -3.38
C ALA A 20 -14.72 -12.27 -4.20
N PRO A 21 -13.79 -13.24 -4.15
CA PRO A 21 -12.64 -13.32 -5.05
C PRO A 21 -13.04 -13.20 -6.52
N VAL A 22 -12.16 -12.62 -7.35
CA VAL A 22 -12.43 -12.48 -8.79
C VAL A 22 -12.65 -13.85 -9.44
N VAL A 23 -11.85 -14.86 -9.08
CA VAL A 23 -11.94 -16.20 -9.67
C VAL A 23 -13.28 -16.91 -9.40
N GLU A 24 -14.01 -16.55 -8.33
CA GLU A 24 -15.35 -17.11 -8.08
C GLU A 24 -16.36 -16.63 -9.13
N GLY A 25 -16.19 -15.42 -9.66
CA GLY A 25 -17.07 -14.85 -10.69
C GLY A 25 -16.59 -15.06 -12.12
N THR A 26 -15.30 -15.36 -12.33
CA THR A 26 -14.68 -15.42 -13.67
C THR A 26 -14.13 -16.80 -14.04
N GLY A 27 -14.14 -17.75 -13.10
CA GLY A 27 -13.37 -18.99 -13.19
C GLY A 27 -11.89 -18.79 -12.90
N ARG A 28 -11.14 -19.89 -12.83
CA ARG A 28 -9.68 -19.89 -12.56
C ARG A 28 -8.93 -19.07 -13.59
N LEU A 29 -8.03 -18.22 -13.12
CA LEU A 29 -7.21 -17.33 -13.96
C LEU A 29 -5.73 -17.67 -13.76
N ALA A 30 -4.97 -17.72 -14.85
CA ALA A 30 -3.53 -17.84 -14.84
C ALA A 30 -2.92 -16.50 -15.27
N ILE A 31 -2.50 -15.68 -14.31
CA ILE A 31 -1.85 -14.40 -14.62
C ILE A 31 -0.46 -14.66 -15.23
N ARG A 32 -0.28 -14.32 -16.50
CA ARG A 32 0.96 -14.56 -17.27
C ARG A 32 1.84 -13.33 -17.40
N SER A 33 1.25 -12.14 -17.29
CA SER A 33 2.00 -10.89 -17.32
C SER A 33 1.33 -9.84 -16.44
N VAL A 34 2.17 -8.98 -15.87
CA VAL A 34 1.76 -7.82 -15.08
C VAL A 34 2.46 -6.60 -15.64
N ALA A 35 1.69 -5.58 -15.98
CA ALA A 35 2.18 -4.26 -16.33
C ALA A 35 1.70 -3.25 -15.28
N VAL A 36 2.61 -2.39 -14.82
CA VAL A 36 2.26 -1.28 -13.94
C VAL A 36 2.47 0.03 -14.69
N VAL A 37 1.42 0.83 -14.77
CA VAL A 37 1.42 2.16 -15.39
C VAL A 37 1.13 3.17 -14.30
N THR A 38 1.69 4.36 -14.42
CA THR A 38 1.48 5.44 -13.44
C THR A 38 0.78 6.60 -14.12
N ASP A 39 -0.27 7.12 -13.49
CA ASP A 39 -0.89 8.36 -13.93
C ASP A 39 0.16 9.50 -14.02
N PRO A 40 0.08 10.41 -15.01
CA PRO A 40 1.01 11.51 -15.15
C PRO A 40 1.15 12.41 -13.91
N SER A 41 0.10 12.50 -13.09
CA SER A 41 0.07 13.31 -11.86
C SER A 41 0.92 12.74 -10.72
N VAL A 42 1.27 11.45 -10.77
CA VAL A 42 2.10 10.81 -9.75
C VAL A 42 3.57 11.14 -9.99
N THR A 43 4.17 11.82 -9.03
CA THR A 43 5.55 12.33 -9.12
C THR A 43 6.60 11.26 -8.92
N ARG A 44 6.30 10.17 -8.20
CA ARG A 44 7.29 9.16 -7.83
C ARG A 44 7.31 7.97 -8.80
N ARG A 45 8.22 8.03 -9.78
CA ARG A 45 8.32 7.05 -10.88
C ARG A 45 9.01 5.73 -10.51
N ASP A 46 9.85 5.71 -9.48
CA ASP A 46 10.57 4.49 -9.04
C ASP A 46 9.67 3.48 -8.31
N PHE A 47 8.47 3.90 -7.90
CA PHE A 47 7.51 3.03 -7.22
C PHE A 47 6.89 1.97 -8.15
N ALA A 48 6.54 2.35 -9.38
CA ALA A 48 5.90 1.47 -10.35
C ALA A 48 6.70 0.19 -10.71
N PRO A 49 8.01 0.27 -11.02
CA PRO A 49 8.80 -0.94 -11.31
C PRO A 49 8.96 -1.84 -10.08
N LYS A 50 9.10 -1.26 -8.87
CA LYS A 50 9.17 -2.02 -7.60
C LYS A 50 7.84 -2.77 -7.35
N LEU A 51 6.70 -2.10 -7.58
CA LEU A 51 5.38 -2.71 -7.47
C LEU A 51 5.19 -3.82 -8.50
N GLN A 52 5.59 -3.59 -9.76
CA GLN A 52 5.48 -4.58 -10.82
C GLN A 52 6.25 -5.86 -10.47
N ALA A 53 7.49 -5.73 -10.00
CA ALA A 53 8.31 -6.87 -9.61
C ALA A 53 7.64 -7.71 -8.50
N ALA A 54 7.23 -7.06 -7.41
CA ALA A 54 6.62 -7.76 -6.27
C ALA A 54 5.29 -8.43 -6.62
N VAL A 55 4.45 -7.78 -7.45
CA VAL A 55 3.17 -8.36 -7.87
C VAL A 55 3.37 -9.49 -8.88
N SER A 56 4.36 -9.37 -9.77
CA SER A 56 4.71 -10.44 -10.71
C SER A 56 5.22 -11.68 -9.96
N GLU A 57 6.13 -11.49 -9.01
CA GLU A 57 6.66 -12.56 -8.15
C GLU A 57 5.55 -13.26 -7.37
N GLY A 58 4.57 -12.49 -6.86
CA GLY A 58 3.47 -13.04 -6.09
C GLY A 58 2.39 -13.78 -6.92
N LEU A 59 2.09 -13.31 -8.13
CA LEU A 59 0.95 -13.82 -8.90
C LEU A 59 1.32 -14.76 -10.05
N MET A 60 2.52 -14.62 -10.61
CA MET A 60 2.95 -15.45 -11.73
C MET A 60 3.34 -16.84 -11.23
N GLY A 61 2.79 -17.88 -11.86
CA GLY A 61 3.09 -19.28 -11.53
C GLY A 61 2.22 -19.89 -10.42
N GLY A 62 1.36 -19.11 -9.76
CA GLY A 62 0.48 -19.62 -8.70
C GLY A 62 -0.60 -20.60 -9.18
N ASP A 63 -1.34 -20.24 -10.23
CA ASP A 63 -2.36 -21.13 -10.83
C ASP A 63 -2.11 -21.29 -12.33
N THR A 64 -1.34 -22.33 -12.70
CA THR A 64 -0.94 -22.59 -14.09
C THR A 64 -2.05 -23.23 -14.94
N ALA A 65 -3.11 -23.74 -14.31
CA ALA A 65 -4.21 -24.44 -14.96
C ALA A 65 -5.41 -23.53 -15.30
N GLY A 66 -5.40 -22.26 -14.84
CA GLY A 66 -6.43 -21.27 -15.14
C GLY A 66 -6.36 -20.72 -16.57
N ARG A 67 -7.42 -20.02 -16.99
CA ARG A 67 -7.45 -19.30 -18.28
C ARG A 67 -6.34 -18.24 -18.30
N PRO A 68 -5.49 -18.17 -19.35
CA PRO A 68 -4.42 -17.20 -19.41
C PRO A 68 -4.97 -15.77 -19.42
N ALA A 69 -4.36 -14.92 -18.61
CA ALA A 69 -4.78 -13.54 -18.44
C ALA A 69 -3.57 -12.61 -18.25
N ARG A 70 -3.77 -11.36 -18.64
CA ARG A 70 -2.83 -10.25 -18.50
C ARG A 70 -3.40 -9.24 -17.52
N MET A 71 -2.56 -8.75 -16.62
CA MET A 71 -2.97 -7.76 -15.63
C MET A 71 -2.29 -6.42 -15.89
N THR A 72 -3.08 -5.36 -15.91
CA THR A 72 -2.60 -3.98 -15.94
C THR A 72 -3.02 -3.29 -14.64
N ILE A 73 -2.07 -2.67 -13.96
CA ILE A 73 -2.31 -1.88 -12.76
C ILE A 73 -2.01 -0.43 -13.13
N LEU A 74 -3.01 0.44 -13.06
CA LEU A 74 -2.83 1.88 -13.13
C LEU A 74 -2.70 2.42 -11.70
N ILE A 75 -1.60 3.10 -11.40
CA ILE A 75 -1.45 3.86 -10.16
C ILE A 75 -2.14 5.20 -10.37
N ASP A 76 -3.30 5.36 -9.73
CA ASP A 76 -4.13 6.56 -9.82
C ASP A 76 -3.60 7.64 -8.87
N ASP A 77 -3.24 7.25 -7.65
CA ASP A 77 -2.70 8.15 -6.63
C ASP A 77 -1.66 7.45 -5.76
N LEU A 78 -0.61 8.17 -5.39
CA LEU A 78 0.42 7.75 -4.45
C LEU A 78 0.77 8.92 -3.53
N THR A 79 0.26 8.86 -2.31
CA THR A 79 0.42 9.92 -1.31
C THR A 79 1.26 9.42 -0.15
N TYR A 80 2.29 10.19 0.22
CA TYR A 80 3.05 9.98 1.46
C TYR A 80 2.53 10.92 2.55
N LYS A 81 2.71 10.53 3.81
CA LYS A 81 2.42 11.41 4.94
C LYS A 81 3.14 12.74 4.77
N ASN A 82 2.38 13.81 4.93
CA ASN A 82 2.90 15.16 4.87
C ASN A 82 3.08 15.68 6.29
N PRO A 83 4.30 16.02 6.74
CA PRO A 83 4.56 16.45 8.11
C PRO A 83 3.83 17.75 8.47
N ALA A 84 3.71 18.68 7.52
CA ALA A 84 3.00 19.95 7.71
C ALA A 84 1.49 19.75 7.85
N LEU A 85 0.90 18.87 7.04
CA LEU A 85 -0.51 18.50 7.19
C LEU A 85 -0.74 17.73 8.49
N THR A 86 0.20 16.88 8.90
CA THR A 86 0.06 16.04 10.10
C THR A 86 -0.02 16.84 11.40
N LEU A 87 0.56 18.05 11.43
CA LEU A 87 0.45 18.98 12.56
C LEU A 87 -0.98 19.45 12.81
N VAL A 88 -1.81 19.55 11.76
CA VAL A 88 -3.14 20.20 11.81
C VAL A 88 -4.29 19.22 11.50
N LEU A 89 -4.06 18.26 10.60
CA LEU A 89 -5.01 17.27 10.12
C LEU A 89 -4.37 15.88 10.13
N ALA A 90 -5.19 14.82 10.12
CA ALA A 90 -4.61 13.49 10.00
C ALA A 90 -4.14 13.24 8.56
N SER A 91 -2.92 12.73 8.39
CA SER A 91 -2.42 12.25 7.11
C SER A 91 -2.05 10.77 7.21
N ALA A 92 -2.05 10.06 6.08
CA ALA A 92 -1.66 8.66 5.95
C ALA A 92 -0.85 8.47 4.67
N ASN A 93 -0.09 7.38 4.60
CA ASN A 93 0.47 6.94 3.33
C ASN A 93 -0.61 6.15 2.61
N SER A 94 -0.89 6.46 1.35
CA SER A 94 -1.91 5.78 0.58
C SER A 94 -1.47 5.51 -0.84
N LEU A 95 -1.90 4.37 -1.35
CA LEU A 95 -1.79 3.98 -2.74
C LEU A 95 -3.20 3.64 -3.23
N THR A 96 -3.65 4.30 -4.29
CA THR A 96 -4.90 4.00 -4.98
C THR A 96 -4.58 3.55 -6.39
N THR A 97 -5.17 2.42 -6.80
CA THR A 97 -4.96 1.85 -8.12
C THR A 97 -6.25 1.36 -8.76
N THR A 98 -6.20 1.30 -10.08
CA THR A 98 -7.20 0.64 -10.91
C THR A 98 -6.56 -0.58 -11.55
N VAL A 99 -7.09 -1.76 -11.24
CA VAL A 99 -6.60 -3.05 -11.73
C VAL A 99 -7.53 -3.55 -12.83
N THR A 100 -6.96 -3.82 -14.00
CA THR A 100 -7.66 -4.41 -15.15
C THR A 100 -7.04 -5.76 -15.48
N ILE A 101 -7.88 -6.79 -15.53
CA ILE A 101 -7.51 -8.14 -15.97
C ILE A 101 -8.16 -8.36 -17.34
N ALA A 102 -7.34 -8.68 -18.33
CA ALA A 102 -7.77 -8.97 -19.69
C ALA A 102 -7.31 -10.37 -20.11
N ASP A 103 -7.96 -10.94 -21.12
CA ASP A 103 -7.48 -12.17 -21.75
C ASP A 103 -6.27 -11.90 -22.67
N GLU A 104 -5.76 -12.94 -23.31
CA GLU A 104 -4.67 -12.80 -24.29
C GLU A 104 -5.09 -11.98 -25.52
N GLY A 105 -6.36 -12.04 -25.91
CA GLY A 105 -6.93 -11.23 -27.00
C GLY A 105 -7.11 -9.75 -26.66
N GLY A 106 -6.96 -9.36 -25.39
CA GLY A 106 -7.13 -7.99 -24.90
C GLY A 106 -8.55 -7.65 -24.47
N ALA A 107 -9.49 -8.59 -24.47
CA ALA A 107 -10.82 -8.36 -23.94
C ALA A 107 -10.77 -8.29 -22.40
N THR A 108 -11.39 -7.26 -21.84
CA THR A 108 -11.42 -7.08 -20.38
C THR A 108 -12.30 -8.15 -19.74
N ILE A 109 -11.70 -8.96 -18.86
CA ILE A 109 -12.39 -9.95 -18.03
C ILE A 109 -12.99 -9.24 -16.80
N ARG A 110 -12.20 -8.39 -16.15
CA ARG A 110 -12.62 -7.67 -14.94
C ARG A 110 -11.80 -6.39 -14.75
N SER A 111 -12.43 -5.36 -14.22
CA SER A 111 -11.75 -4.17 -13.68
C SER A 111 -12.25 -3.87 -12.26
N PHE A 112 -11.36 -3.41 -11.39
CA PHE A 112 -11.69 -3.02 -10.02
C PHE A 112 -10.66 -2.04 -9.44
N HIS A 113 -11.10 -1.21 -8.50
CA HIS A 113 -10.21 -0.36 -7.71
C HIS A 113 -9.63 -1.10 -6.51
N LEU A 114 -8.40 -0.79 -6.16
CA LEU A 114 -7.72 -1.28 -4.96
C LEU A 114 -7.00 -0.14 -4.26
N GLY A 115 -7.24 0.00 -2.96
CA GLY A 115 -6.60 1.00 -2.12
C GLY A 115 -5.86 0.33 -0.96
N VAL A 116 -4.64 0.80 -0.69
CA VAL A 116 -3.85 0.44 0.50
C VAL A 116 -3.56 1.70 1.27
N VAL A 117 -3.79 1.65 2.59
CA VAL A 117 -3.44 2.73 3.52
C VAL A 117 -2.45 2.18 4.53
N GLN A 118 -1.29 2.83 4.67
CA GLN A 118 -0.25 2.50 5.64
C GLN A 118 -0.10 3.61 6.68
N ASP A 119 0.10 3.18 7.92
CA ASP A 119 0.08 3.98 9.14
C ASP A 119 -1.19 4.83 9.31
N ALA A 120 -2.17 4.26 10.03
CA ALA A 120 -3.44 4.90 10.36
C ALA A 120 -3.27 6.38 10.76
N LEU A 121 -4.22 7.19 10.29
CA LEU A 121 -4.38 8.64 10.49
C LEU A 121 -3.83 9.14 11.84
N ALA A 122 -2.57 9.58 11.85
CA ALA A 122 -1.93 10.17 13.03
C ALA A 122 -2.05 11.70 12.96
N ARG A 123 -2.23 12.37 14.11
CA ARG A 123 -2.31 13.85 14.23
C ARG A 123 -1.27 14.36 15.21
N GLY A 124 -0.89 15.63 15.07
CA GLY A 124 -0.03 16.36 16.01
C GLY A 124 1.46 16.08 15.86
N VAL A 125 2.24 16.51 16.87
CA VAL A 125 3.71 16.52 16.85
C VAL A 125 4.32 15.14 16.62
N THR A 126 3.68 14.07 17.14
CA THR A 126 4.12 12.68 16.96
C THR A 126 4.00 12.21 15.51
N GLY A 127 2.92 12.59 14.81
CA GLY A 127 2.77 12.28 13.40
C GLY A 127 3.65 13.15 12.50
N ALA A 128 3.90 14.39 12.89
CA ALA A 128 4.79 15.30 12.17
C ALA A 128 6.26 14.88 12.27
N ALA A 129 6.71 14.49 13.48
CA ALA A 129 8.02 13.89 13.69
C ALA A 129 8.14 12.57 12.93
N GLY A 130 7.13 11.69 13.01
CA GLY A 130 7.11 10.43 12.27
C GLY A 130 7.21 10.60 10.75
N ALA A 131 6.54 11.62 10.19
CA ALA A 131 6.64 11.96 8.77
C ALA A 131 7.97 12.63 8.39
N LEU A 132 8.60 13.37 9.31
CA LEU A 132 9.91 14.01 9.10
C LEU A 132 11.07 13.00 9.07
N VAL A 133 11.03 11.96 9.91
CA VAL A 133 12.09 10.93 9.97
C VAL A 133 11.72 9.69 9.13
N GLN A 134 10.69 9.78 8.29
CA GLN A 134 10.16 8.65 7.56
C GLN A 134 11.14 8.16 6.48
N ASP A 135 11.63 6.94 6.63
CA ASP A 135 12.31 6.22 5.55
C ASP A 135 11.26 5.85 4.49
N ARG A 136 11.28 6.62 3.40
CA ARG A 136 10.34 6.45 2.28
C ARG A 136 10.50 5.10 1.57
N ASP A 137 11.71 4.53 1.55
CA ASP A 137 11.93 3.22 0.93
C ASP A 137 11.43 2.09 1.83
N ALA A 138 11.51 2.24 3.15
CA ALA A 138 10.87 1.31 4.08
C ALA A 138 9.34 1.31 3.92
N VAL A 139 8.74 2.49 3.74
CA VAL A 139 7.30 2.65 3.53
C VAL A 139 6.86 2.07 2.20
N ASP A 140 7.64 2.30 1.15
CA ASP A 140 7.38 1.69 -0.15
C ASP A 140 7.39 0.17 -0.06
N ARG A 141 8.41 -0.42 0.58
CA ARG A 141 8.48 -1.86 0.81
C ARG A 141 7.26 -2.39 1.56
N ALA A 142 6.85 -1.72 2.64
CA ALA A 142 5.71 -2.13 3.44
C ALA A 142 4.38 -2.01 2.67
N MET A 143 4.22 -0.94 1.89
CA MET A 143 3.02 -0.68 1.09
C MET A 143 2.92 -1.63 -0.10
N ILE A 144 4.02 -1.88 -0.80
CA ILE A 144 4.11 -2.84 -1.90
C ILE A 144 3.81 -4.26 -1.39
N ALA A 145 4.39 -4.67 -0.26
CA ALA A 145 4.13 -5.99 0.30
C ALA A 145 2.66 -6.15 0.75
N ALA A 146 2.06 -5.12 1.34
CA ALA A 146 0.64 -5.11 1.68
C ALA A 146 -0.24 -5.19 0.43
N TYR A 147 0.07 -4.38 -0.58
CA TYR A 147 -0.65 -4.37 -1.86
C TYR A 147 -0.58 -5.73 -2.56
N ALA A 148 0.59 -6.34 -2.66
CA ALA A 148 0.79 -7.64 -3.31
C ALA A 148 -0.04 -8.76 -2.65
N ARG A 149 -0.16 -8.74 -1.31
CA ARG A 149 -1.06 -9.66 -0.59
C ARG A 149 -2.52 -9.36 -0.88
N GLN A 150 -2.92 -8.09 -0.76
CA GLN A 150 -4.31 -7.68 -0.93
C GLN A 150 -4.82 -7.94 -2.35
N ILE A 151 -4.00 -7.71 -3.38
CA ILE A 151 -4.38 -8.00 -4.77
C ILE A 151 -4.49 -9.50 -5.03
N ARG A 152 -3.61 -10.33 -4.45
CA ARG A 152 -3.74 -11.79 -4.53
C ARG A 152 -5.04 -12.24 -3.88
N ASP A 153 -5.30 -11.81 -2.65
CA ASP A 153 -6.49 -12.21 -1.90
C ASP A 153 -7.77 -11.72 -2.61
N ARG A 154 -7.69 -10.56 -3.27
CA ARG A 154 -8.78 -10.05 -4.10
C ARG A 154 -9.03 -10.92 -5.34
N ILE A 155 -7.99 -11.45 -5.97
CA ILE A 155 -8.11 -12.27 -7.18
C ILE A 155 -8.52 -13.70 -6.82
N TYR A 156 -7.78 -14.36 -5.94
CA TYR A 156 -7.87 -15.80 -5.67
C TYR A 156 -8.52 -16.16 -4.33
N GLY A 157 -8.73 -15.18 -3.45
CA GLY A 157 -9.17 -15.42 -2.07
C GLY A 157 -8.00 -15.71 -1.12
N PRO A 158 -8.27 -15.77 0.19
CA PRO A 158 -7.25 -16.01 1.22
C PRO A 158 -6.61 -17.41 1.13
N GLU A 159 -7.36 -18.38 0.62
CA GLU A 159 -6.93 -19.77 0.36
C GLU A 159 -6.30 -19.94 -1.04
N GLY A 160 -6.07 -18.83 -1.75
CA GLY A 160 -5.51 -18.85 -3.10
C GLY A 160 -4.10 -19.47 -3.16
N PRO A 161 -3.57 -19.71 -4.37
CA PRO A 161 -2.25 -20.29 -4.55
C PRO A 161 -1.21 -19.51 -3.73
N ALA A 162 -0.35 -20.26 -3.02
CA ALA A 162 0.65 -19.69 -2.15
C ALA A 162 1.55 -18.72 -2.93
N LEU A 163 1.77 -17.52 -2.38
CA LEU A 163 2.83 -16.64 -2.86
C LEU A 163 4.13 -17.43 -2.75
N GLY A 164 4.96 -17.39 -3.80
CA GLY A 164 6.32 -17.93 -3.73
C GLY A 164 7.14 -17.11 -2.74
N GLY A 165 7.04 -17.44 -1.45
CA GLY A 165 7.73 -16.75 -0.36
C GLY A 165 7.35 -15.27 -0.18
N PRO A 166 7.69 -14.66 0.96
CA PRO A 166 7.76 -13.21 1.03
C PRO A 166 8.79 -12.72 0.02
N PRO A 167 8.56 -11.59 -0.67
CA PRO A 167 9.56 -11.03 -1.59
C PRO A 167 10.86 -10.87 -0.81
N VAL A 168 11.96 -11.40 -1.36
CA VAL A 168 13.30 -11.23 -0.77
C VAL A 168 13.73 -9.79 -1.02
N LEU A 169 13.14 -8.88 -0.24
CA LEU A 169 13.55 -7.51 -0.16
C LEU A 169 14.79 -7.50 0.71
N GLY A 170 15.91 -7.03 0.14
CA GLY A 170 17.21 -6.97 0.80
C GLY A 170 17.16 -6.36 2.21
N PRO A 171 18.20 -6.63 3.01
CA PRO A 171 18.20 -6.44 4.46
C PRO A 171 17.67 -5.06 4.89
N PRO A 172 16.97 -4.98 6.03
CA PRO A 172 16.47 -3.73 6.57
C PRO A 172 17.63 -2.74 6.74
N ALA A 173 17.40 -1.48 6.38
CA ALA A 173 18.36 -0.42 6.63
C ALA A 173 18.56 -0.30 8.15
N PRO A 174 19.80 -0.09 8.64
CA PRO A 174 20.05 0.05 10.06
C PRO A 174 19.30 1.26 10.63
N PRO A 175 18.82 1.18 11.89
CA PRO A 175 18.08 2.27 12.51
C PRO A 175 18.95 3.54 12.58
N PRO A 176 18.35 4.73 12.41
CA PRO A 176 19.08 5.98 12.56
C PRO A 176 19.63 6.11 13.99
N LEU A 177 20.93 6.36 14.09
CA LEU A 177 21.62 6.58 15.36
C LEU A 177 21.03 7.81 16.09
N PRO A 178 20.90 7.78 17.42
CA PRO A 178 20.45 8.93 18.19
C PRO A 178 21.38 10.12 17.96
N GLN A 179 20.84 11.24 17.48
CA GLN A 179 21.58 12.49 17.41
C GLN A 179 21.81 12.99 18.84
N MET A 180 23.05 12.93 19.29
CA MET A 180 23.47 13.48 20.57
C MET A 180 23.26 15.01 20.51
N PRO A 181 22.55 15.63 21.47
CA PRO A 181 22.33 17.06 21.46
C PRO A 181 23.68 17.79 21.54
N ALA A 182 23.88 18.76 20.65
CA ALA A 182 25.03 19.65 20.68
C ALA A 182 25.09 20.35 22.04
N SER A 183 26.03 19.92 22.88
CA SER A 183 26.28 20.51 24.18
C SER A 183 26.82 21.93 23.96
N ALA A 184 25.95 22.92 24.17
CA ALA A 184 26.36 24.30 24.33
C ALA A 184 27.24 24.39 25.59
N ARG A 185 28.55 24.54 25.39
CA ARG A 185 29.47 24.95 26.45
C ARG A 185 30.04 26.31 26.06
N GLY A 186 29.49 27.34 26.70
CA GLY A 186 30.03 28.69 26.66
C GLY A 186 31.44 28.76 27.23
N ARG A 187 32.13 29.84 26.88
CA ARG A 187 33.29 30.32 27.62
C ARG A 187 33.14 31.82 27.81
N GLU A 188 32.40 32.15 28.86
CA GLU A 188 32.49 33.43 29.55
C GLU A 188 33.76 33.37 30.41
N ALA A 189 34.72 34.25 30.15
CA ALA A 189 35.76 34.67 31.09
C ALA A 189 36.53 35.85 30.50
N GLY A 190 36.20 37.06 30.93
CA GLY A 190 37.17 38.15 31.08
C GLY A 190 37.16 38.60 32.54
N PRO A 191 37.97 39.59 32.93
CA PRO A 191 39.34 39.89 32.53
C PRO A 191 40.29 39.85 33.75
N ALA A 192 41.61 39.82 33.54
CA ALA A 192 42.58 40.14 34.58
C ALA A 192 43.40 41.36 34.10
N ALA A 193 43.46 42.38 34.94
CA ALA A 193 44.31 43.56 34.82
C ALA A 193 44.79 43.94 36.23
N PRO A 194 45.76 44.86 36.37
CA PRO A 194 47.05 44.96 35.69
C PRO A 194 48.19 44.32 36.51
#